data_AF-A0A7J2UA66-F1
#
_entry.id   AF-A0A7J2UA66-F1
#
_cell.length_a   1.000
_cell.length_b   1.000
_cell.length_c   1.000
_cell.angle_alpha   90.00
_cell.angle_beta   90.00
_cell.angle_gamma   90.00
#
_symmetry.space_group_name_H-M   'P 1'
#
loop_
_entity.id
_entity.type
_entity.pdbx_description
1 polymer ?
#
loop_
_entity_poly.entity_id
_entity_poly.type
_entity_poly.pdbx_seq_one_letter_code
_entity_poly.pdbx_strand_id
1 'polypeptide(L)'
;MPKVIEWARAGEDEIVWKYPNEEIAWGDNLIVHEYEAAVFFRDGKAYDVFRAGRHVLTTANLPLLTKVLSKIAGFDRVPFKCAIFFISLKQFQGKFGAQSQTRELAPIKFFGSFWFRVEEPNLFVNEVVGGQGAFTTEKLQGFLRGYFNERLIDTLSQYSLTDVYGKLDETSLMAKNALFDAFSRIGLELIDVKFEGIDTTPEWRDRLFYIKTGVAASEILRMETVQKSSESLSKSPGAAVGAGLAIIPPIFQQPTPA
;
A
#
# COMPACT_ATOMS: atom_id res chain seq x y z
N MET A 1 36.10 -26.46 4.99
CA MET A 1 36.35 -25.39 5.97
C MET A 1 35.04 -24.66 6.20
N PRO A 2 34.72 -24.26 7.44
CA PRO A 2 33.53 -23.47 7.72
C PRO A 2 33.56 -22.16 6.92
N LYS A 3 32.43 -21.82 6.32
CA LYS A 3 32.26 -20.57 5.56
C LYS A 3 31.63 -19.51 6.44
N VAL A 4 31.87 -18.26 6.08
CA VAL A 4 31.15 -17.11 6.63
C VAL A 4 30.00 -16.79 5.68
N ILE A 5 28.81 -16.65 6.24
CA ILE A 5 27.58 -16.29 5.55
C ILE A 5 27.14 -14.95 6.11
N GLU A 6 27.18 -13.92 5.29
CA GLU A 6 26.87 -12.55 5.71
C GLU A 6 26.35 -11.74 4.52
N TRP A 7 25.54 -10.71 4.81
CA TRP A 7 25.17 -9.70 3.83
C TRP A 7 26.22 -8.59 3.81
N ALA A 8 27.34 -8.83 3.11
CA ALA A 8 28.52 -7.99 3.18
C ALA A 8 28.34 -6.55 2.65
N ARG A 9 27.44 -6.34 1.69
CA ARG A 9 27.19 -5.03 1.05
C ARG A 9 25.70 -4.86 0.77
N ALA A 10 24.92 -4.58 1.81
CA ALA A 10 23.54 -4.15 1.65
C ALA A 10 23.48 -2.75 1.03
N GLY A 11 22.76 -2.62 -0.08
CA GLY A 11 22.39 -1.30 -0.61
C GLY A 11 21.51 -0.53 0.37
N GLU A 12 21.47 0.80 0.27
CA GLU A 12 20.64 1.64 1.14
C GLU A 12 19.14 1.32 1.00
N ASP A 13 18.71 1.09 -0.24
CA ASP A 13 17.32 0.75 -0.59
C ASP A 13 17.06 -0.77 -0.58
N GLU A 14 18.05 -1.61 -0.31
CA GLU A 14 17.84 -3.06 -0.33
C GLU A 14 17.09 -3.53 0.92
N ILE A 15 15.90 -4.07 0.70
CA ILE A 15 15.04 -4.58 1.78
C ILE A 15 15.26 -6.08 2.00
N VAL A 16 15.49 -6.83 0.93
CA VAL A 16 15.66 -8.29 0.98
C VAL A 16 16.80 -8.72 0.08
N TRP A 17 17.58 -9.69 0.55
CA TRP A 17 18.64 -10.33 -0.22
C TRP A 17 18.66 -11.83 0.03
N LYS A 18 18.61 -12.62 -1.05
CA LYS A 18 18.79 -14.07 -0.99
C LYS A 18 20.27 -14.39 -1.09
N TYR A 19 20.81 -15.10 -0.09
CA TYR A 19 22.17 -15.63 -0.15
C TYR A 19 22.30 -16.59 -1.35
N PRO A 20 23.31 -16.43 -2.22
CA PRO A 20 23.36 -17.12 -3.51
C PRO A 20 23.66 -18.61 -3.43
N ASN A 21 24.34 -19.07 -2.36
CA ASN A 21 24.70 -20.47 -2.21
C ASN A 21 23.65 -21.21 -1.37
N GLU A 22 23.05 -22.25 -1.95
CA GLU A 22 22.02 -23.06 -1.31
C GLU A 22 22.58 -24.24 -0.52
N GLU A 23 23.88 -24.55 -0.68
CA GLU A 23 24.56 -25.62 0.05
C GLU A 23 25.27 -25.04 1.27
N ILE A 24 24.64 -25.24 2.44
CA ILE A 24 25.15 -24.78 3.73
C ILE A 24 25.64 -25.98 4.54
N ALA A 25 26.80 -25.83 5.16
CA ALA A 25 27.44 -26.87 5.95
C ALA A 25 27.29 -26.63 7.45
N TRP A 26 27.27 -27.72 8.21
CA TRP A 26 27.34 -27.65 9.66
C TRP A 26 28.65 -26.98 10.11
N GLY A 27 28.53 -26.03 11.04
CA GLY A 27 29.66 -25.23 11.54
C GLY A 27 29.90 -23.93 10.77
N ASP A 28 29.20 -23.68 9.66
CA ASP A 28 29.22 -22.38 8.98
C ASP A 28 28.77 -21.26 9.95
N ASN A 29 29.40 -20.09 9.84
CA ASN A 29 29.11 -18.93 10.68
C ASN A 29 28.18 -17.98 9.93
N LEU A 30 26.96 -17.83 10.42
CA LEU A 30 26.01 -16.82 9.99
C LEU A 30 26.24 -15.55 10.81
N ILE A 31 26.60 -14.46 10.13
CA ILE A 31 26.76 -13.14 10.76
C ILE A 31 25.57 -12.29 10.33
N VAL A 32 24.83 -11.80 11.33
CA VAL A 32 23.66 -10.94 11.15
C VAL A 32 23.95 -9.60 11.81
N HIS A 33 23.91 -8.52 11.04
CA HIS A 33 24.10 -7.16 11.56
C HIS A 33 22.91 -6.70 12.42
N GLU A 34 23.09 -5.61 13.19
CA GLU A 34 22.06 -5.09 14.10
C GLU A 34 20.77 -4.65 13.38
N TYR A 35 20.92 -4.14 12.16
CA TYR A 35 19.82 -3.60 11.36
C TYR A 35 19.19 -4.64 10.42
N GLU A 36 19.50 -5.93 10.58
CA GLU A 36 18.97 -6.98 9.71
C GLU A 36 18.55 -8.22 10.51
N ALA A 37 17.78 -9.09 9.85
CA ALA A 37 17.46 -10.42 10.30
C ALA A 37 17.74 -11.42 9.17
N ALA A 38 18.10 -12.65 9.52
CA ALA A 38 18.28 -13.72 8.55
C ALA A 38 17.22 -14.81 8.77
N VAL A 39 16.41 -15.10 7.74
CA VAL A 39 15.39 -16.15 7.78
C VAL A 39 15.89 -17.36 7.02
N PHE A 40 15.84 -18.49 7.70
CA PHE A 40 16.33 -19.76 7.21
C PHE A 40 15.20 -20.59 6.63
N PHE A 41 15.32 -20.96 5.36
CA PHE A 41 14.35 -21.79 4.63
C PHE A 41 14.96 -23.13 4.26
N ARG A 42 14.15 -24.18 4.37
CA ARG A 42 14.51 -25.51 3.87
C ARG A 42 13.24 -26.24 3.45
N ASP A 43 13.32 -27.09 2.43
CA ASP A 43 12.20 -27.93 1.99
C ASP A 43 10.87 -27.15 1.82
N GLY A 44 10.96 -25.88 1.39
CA GLY A 44 9.82 -24.98 1.20
C GLY A 44 9.20 -24.39 2.47
N LYS A 45 9.83 -24.51 3.65
CA LYS A 45 9.35 -23.98 4.92
C LYS A 45 10.36 -23.04 5.56
N ALA A 46 9.89 -21.98 6.21
CA ALA A 46 10.69 -21.19 7.13
C ALA A 46 10.94 -21.99 8.42
N TYR A 47 12.20 -22.18 8.80
CA TYR A 47 12.61 -22.95 9.97
C TYR A 47 12.93 -22.05 11.15
N ASP A 48 13.71 -20.99 10.94
CA ASP A 48 14.19 -20.14 12.01
C ASP A 48 14.47 -18.71 11.56
N VAL A 49 14.49 -17.77 12.51
CA VAL A 49 14.83 -16.37 12.31
C VAL A 49 15.98 -16.00 13.23
N PHE A 50 17.13 -15.71 12.64
CA PHE A 50 18.29 -15.23 13.34
C PHE A 50 18.26 -13.70 13.43
N ARG A 51 18.31 -13.17 14.66
CA ARG A 51 18.50 -11.74 14.93
C ARG A 51 19.98 -11.39 14.95
N ALA A 52 20.30 -10.13 15.21
CA ALA A 52 21.66 -9.60 15.27
C ALA A 52 22.62 -10.49 16.10
N GLY A 53 23.82 -10.68 15.57
CA GLY A 53 24.89 -11.44 16.21
C GLY A 53 25.53 -12.49 15.31
N ARG A 54 26.48 -13.20 15.89
CA ARG A 54 27.18 -14.31 15.24
C ARG A 54 26.57 -15.63 15.67
N HIS A 55 26.06 -16.38 14.69
CA HIS A 55 25.41 -17.66 14.89
C HIS A 55 26.22 -18.76 14.24
N VAL A 56 26.65 -19.74 15.02
CA VAL A 56 27.22 -20.96 14.44
C VAL A 56 26.06 -21.87 14.05
N LEU A 57 25.97 -22.25 12.78
CA LEU A 57 24.93 -23.14 12.30
C LEU A 57 25.22 -24.56 12.80
N THR A 58 24.51 -24.95 13.86
CA THR A 58 24.61 -26.25 14.52
C THR A 58 23.23 -26.88 14.65
N THR A 59 23.19 -28.19 14.88
CA THR A 59 21.96 -28.95 15.15
C THR A 59 21.18 -28.43 16.36
N ALA A 60 21.86 -27.76 17.30
CA ALA A 60 21.27 -27.17 18.49
C ALA A 60 20.55 -25.84 18.22
N ASN A 61 21.11 -25.00 17.34
CA ASN A 61 20.53 -23.70 16.97
C ASN A 61 19.43 -23.82 15.91
N LEU A 62 19.16 -25.05 15.44
CA LEU A 62 18.16 -25.38 14.45
C LEU A 62 17.37 -26.62 14.92
N PRO A 63 16.63 -26.55 16.04
CA PRO A 63 16.04 -27.71 16.72
C PRO A 63 14.92 -28.42 15.91
N LEU A 64 14.35 -27.75 14.91
CA LEU A 64 13.42 -28.38 13.96
C LEU A 64 14.13 -29.21 12.88
N LEU A 65 15.41 -28.93 12.60
CA LEU A 65 16.23 -29.70 11.67
C LEU A 65 16.71 -31.05 12.26
N THR A 66 16.92 -31.12 13.57
CA THR A 66 17.35 -32.35 14.25
C THR A 66 16.30 -33.46 14.17
N LYS A 67 15.00 -33.15 14.32
CA LYS A 67 13.93 -34.17 14.28
C LYS A 67 13.82 -34.89 12.93
N VAL A 68 14.16 -34.21 11.83
CA VAL A 68 14.07 -34.77 10.46
C VAL A 68 15.32 -35.59 10.13
N LEU A 69 16.51 -35.12 10.53
CA LEU A 69 17.78 -35.78 10.25
C LEU A 69 18.09 -36.94 11.21
N SER A 70 17.65 -36.88 12.48
CA SER A 70 17.89 -37.94 13.46
C SER A 70 17.20 -39.27 13.11
N LYS A 71 16.23 -39.27 12.19
CA LYS A 71 15.62 -40.49 11.64
C LYS A 71 16.48 -41.22 10.62
N ILE A 72 17.50 -40.56 10.04
CA ILE A 72 18.40 -41.13 9.05
C ILE A 72 19.76 -41.29 9.73
N ALA A 73 19.98 -42.46 10.32
CA ALA A 73 21.21 -42.79 11.02
C ALA A 73 22.44 -42.60 10.11
N GLY A 74 23.35 -41.70 10.50
CA GLY A 74 24.74 -41.70 10.01
C GLY A 74 25.26 -40.46 9.24
N PHE A 75 24.50 -39.36 9.12
CA PHE A 75 24.93 -38.19 8.33
C PHE A 75 25.05 -36.90 9.15
N ASP A 76 25.96 -36.86 10.13
CA ASP A 76 26.19 -35.68 10.97
C ASP A 76 26.84 -34.49 10.22
N ARG A 77 27.21 -34.66 8.93
CA ARG A 77 28.06 -33.70 8.19
C ARG A 77 27.76 -33.57 6.70
N VAL A 78 26.53 -33.85 6.26
CA VAL A 78 26.16 -33.64 4.85
C VAL A 78 25.66 -32.21 4.66
N PRO A 79 26.24 -31.43 3.72
CA PRO A 79 25.68 -30.14 3.31
C PRO A 79 24.21 -30.30 2.96
N PHE A 80 23.39 -29.38 3.43
CA PHE A 80 21.95 -29.45 3.21
C PHE A 80 21.51 -28.28 2.34
N LYS A 81 20.57 -28.59 1.44
CA LYS A 81 19.96 -27.57 0.58
C LYS A 81 19.03 -26.71 1.40
N CYS A 82 19.27 -25.41 1.38
CA CYS A 82 18.50 -24.41 2.09
C CYS A 82 18.63 -23.06 1.40
N ALA A 83 17.77 -22.12 1.76
CA ALA A 83 17.86 -20.73 1.33
C ALA A 83 17.93 -19.85 2.57
N ILE A 84 18.79 -18.84 2.53
CA ILE A 84 18.91 -17.84 3.58
C ILE A 84 18.50 -16.50 2.98
N PHE A 85 17.51 -15.87 3.57
CA PHE A 85 17.08 -14.53 3.20
C PHE A 85 17.51 -13.56 4.29
N PHE A 86 18.34 -12.61 3.94
CA PHE A 86 18.62 -11.46 4.78
C PHE A 86 17.58 -10.39 4.50
N ILE A 87 17.10 -9.76 5.57
CA ILE A 87 16.03 -8.77 5.52
C ILE A 87 16.46 -7.59 6.37
N SER A 88 16.38 -6.41 5.77
CA SER A 88 16.64 -5.17 6.48
C SER A 88 15.48 -4.84 7.41
N LEU A 89 15.81 -4.50 8.65
CA LEU A 89 14.89 -4.00 9.68
C LEU A 89 14.87 -2.46 9.73
N LYS A 90 15.58 -1.81 8.80
CA LYS A 90 15.56 -0.35 8.66
C LYS A 90 14.18 0.14 8.24
N GLN A 91 13.95 1.42 8.44
CA GLN A 91 12.79 2.12 7.89
C GLN A 91 13.03 2.46 6.42
N PHE A 92 12.02 2.20 5.59
CA PHE A 92 12.02 2.48 4.16
C PHE A 92 10.86 3.42 3.82
N GLN A 93 11.03 4.18 2.73
CA GLN A 93 9.99 5.02 2.16
C GLN A 93 9.43 4.36 0.90
N GLY A 94 8.12 4.13 0.88
CA GLY A 94 7.35 3.76 -0.30
C GLY A 94 6.59 4.97 -0.84
N LYS A 95 6.43 5.05 -2.17
CA LYS A 95 5.54 6.02 -2.82
C LYS A 95 4.24 5.36 -3.21
N PHE A 96 3.14 6.08 -3.06
CA PHE A 96 1.81 5.65 -3.47
C PHE A 96 1.14 6.69 -4.35
N GLY A 97 0.13 6.25 -5.10
CA GLY A 97 -0.64 7.12 -5.94
C GLY A 97 -1.59 6.35 -6.84
N ALA A 98 -2.83 6.80 -6.88
CA ALA A 98 -3.90 6.18 -7.64
C ALA A 98 -5.03 7.16 -7.92
N GLN A 99 -6.02 6.67 -8.66
CA GLN A 99 -7.32 7.32 -8.81
C GLN A 99 -8.36 6.43 -8.14
N SER A 100 -9.28 7.03 -7.39
CA SER A 100 -10.40 6.36 -6.73
C SER A 100 -11.65 7.23 -6.86
N GLN A 101 -12.71 6.83 -6.17
CA GLN A 101 -13.90 7.62 -5.96
C GLN A 101 -14.25 7.66 -4.47
N THR A 102 -14.93 8.71 -4.05
CA THR A 102 -15.51 8.83 -2.69
C THR A 102 -16.88 8.16 -2.64
N ARG A 103 -17.52 8.18 -1.46
CA ARG A 103 -18.86 7.65 -1.25
C ARG A 103 -19.92 8.28 -2.17
N GLU A 104 -19.76 9.56 -2.51
CA GLU A 104 -20.65 10.25 -3.46
C GLU A 104 -20.28 9.99 -4.93
N LEU A 105 -19.41 9.01 -5.20
CA LEU A 105 -18.86 8.70 -6.52
C LEU A 105 -18.08 9.88 -7.12
N ALA A 106 -17.52 10.74 -6.27
CA ALA A 106 -16.67 11.84 -6.71
C ALA A 106 -15.27 11.28 -7.06
N PRO A 107 -14.79 11.46 -8.30
CA PRO A 107 -13.47 10.99 -8.68
C PRO A 107 -12.39 11.77 -7.93
N ILE A 108 -11.47 11.06 -7.31
CA ILE A 108 -10.31 11.63 -6.61
C ILE A 108 -9.02 11.05 -7.17
N LYS A 109 -8.02 11.90 -7.31
CA LYS A 109 -6.64 11.51 -7.63
C LYS A 109 -5.79 11.86 -6.42
N PHE A 110 -4.97 10.94 -5.99
CA PHE A 110 -4.12 11.18 -4.83
C PHE A 110 -2.75 10.57 -5.05
N PHE A 111 -1.76 11.15 -4.37
CA PHE A 111 -0.41 10.62 -4.29
C PHE A 111 0.26 11.04 -2.99
N GLY A 112 1.30 10.32 -2.63
CA GLY A 112 2.07 10.59 -1.43
C GLY A 112 3.10 9.53 -1.13
N SER A 113 3.52 9.50 0.14
CA SER A 113 4.55 8.62 0.64
C SER A 113 4.07 7.89 1.91
N PHE A 114 4.51 6.65 2.08
CA PHE A 114 4.32 5.89 3.31
C PHE A 114 5.68 5.36 3.78
N TRP A 115 5.82 5.20 5.10
CA TRP A 115 7.03 4.66 5.72
C TRP A 115 6.70 3.35 6.39
N PHE A 116 7.56 2.37 6.20
CA PHE A 116 7.38 1.04 6.74
C PHE A 116 8.71 0.43 7.15
N ARG A 117 8.66 -0.59 7.99
CA ARG A 117 9.79 -1.48 8.28
C ARG A 117 9.30 -2.91 8.44
N VAL A 118 10.21 -3.85 8.32
CA VAL A 118 9.89 -5.25 8.60
C VAL A 118 9.92 -5.48 10.11
N GLU A 119 8.78 -5.87 10.66
CA GLU A 119 8.63 -6.20 12.08
C GLU A 119 8.78 -7.70 12.32
N GLU A 120 8.10 -8.50 11.48
CA GLU A 120 8.06 -9.96 11.54
C GLU A 120 8.69 -10.60 10.27
N PRO A 121 10.02 -10.83 10.27
CA PRO A 121 10.75 -11.35 9.11
C PRO A 121 10.21 -12.67 8.57
N ASN A 122 9.78 -13.58 9.44
CA ASN A 122 9.27 -14.89 9.02
C ASN A 122 7.98 -14.73 8.20
N LEU A 123 7.03 -13.96 8.75
CA LEU A 123 5.75 -13.69 8.09
C LEU A 123 5.96 -12.93 6.79
N PHE A 124 6.82 -11.92 6.80
CA PHE A 124 7.17 -11.13 5.62
C PHE A 124 7.75 -12.00 4.49
N VAL A 125 8.69 -12.89 4.78
CA VAL A 125 9.25 -13.75 3.73
C VAL A 125 8.22 -14.76 3.22
N ASN A 126 7.38 -15.34 4.08
CA ASN A 126 6.37 -16.31 3.62
C ASN A 126 5.30 -15.64 2.73
N GLU A 127 4.73 -14.53 3.18
CA GLU A 127 3.60 -13.88 2.50
C GLU A 127 4.04 -13.06 1.27
N VAL A 128 5.18 -12.37 1.36
CA VAL A 128 5.61 -11.41 0.33
C VAL A 128 6.67 -12.02 -0.58
N VAL A 129 7.79 -12.47 -0.03
CA VAL A 129 8.95 -12.90 -0.82
C VAL A 129 8.70 -14.27 -1.47
N GLY A 130 8.20 -15.24 -0.70
CA GLY A 130 7.90 -16.59 -1.12
C GLY A 130 6.57 -16.70 -1.87
N GLY A 131 5.49 -16.11 -1.33
CA GLY A 131 4.16 -16.14 -1.91
C GLY A 131 4.05 -15.43 -3.27
N GLN A 132 4.71 -14.28 -3.43
CA GLN A 132 4.61 -13.43 -4.64
C GLN A 132 5.87 -13.47 -5.54
N GLY A 133 6.93 -14.16 -5.12
CA GLY A 133 8.19 -14.21 -5.86
C GLY A 133 8.91 -12.85 -5.96
N ALA A 134 8.66 -11.96 -4.99
CA ALA A 134 9.25 -10.62 -4.92
C ALA A 134 10.66 -10.67 -4.32
N PHE A 135 11.60 -11.26 -5.05
CA PHE A 135 12.99 -11.47 -4.61
C PHE A 135 13.91 -10.26 -4.81
N THR A 136 13.41 -9.18 -5.40
CA THR A 136 14.17 -7.93 -5.61
C THR A 136 13.44 -6.76 -5.01
N THR A 137 14.19 -5.73 -4.63
CA THR A 137 13.66 -4.48 -4.08
C THR A 137 12.61 -3.86 -4.99
N GLU A 138 12.81 -3.85 -6.31
CA GLU A 138 11.87 -3.21 -7.25
C GLU A 138 10.54 -3.96 -7.30
N LYS A 139 10.58 -5.29 -7.36
CA LYS A 139 9.36 -6.11 -7.33
C LYS A 139 8.62 -5.95 -6.01
N LEU A 140 9.35 -5.90 -4.90
CA LEU A 140 8.80 -5.68 -3.58
C LEU A 140 8.13 -4.31 -3.47
N GLN A 141 8.80 -3.24 -3.89
CA GLN A 141 8.21 -1.89 -3.89
C GLN A 141 6.98 -1.82 -4.79
N GLY A 142 7.00 -2.47 -5.95
CA GLY A 142 5.84 -2.57 -6.84
C GLY A 142 4.65 -3.27 -6.17
N PHE A 143 4.89 -4.41 -5.52
CA PHE A 143 3.88 -5.14 -4.76
C PHE A 143 3.32 -4.29 -3.63
N LEU A 144 4.17 -3.70 -2.78
CA LEU A 144 3.74 -2.89 -1.64
C LEU A 144 2.95 -1.66 -2.07
N ARG A 145 3.36 -1.00 -3.16
CA ARG A 145 2.59 0.12 -3.73
C ARG A 145 1.20 -0.33 -4.20
N GLY A 146 1.12 -1.47 -4.89
CA GLY A 146 -0.16 -2.04 -5.34
C GLY A 146 -1.07 -2.38 -4.17
N TYR A 147 -0.54 -3.11 -3.19
CA TYR A 147 -1.24 -3.50 -1.97
C TYR A 147 -1.74 -2.29 -1.17
N PHE A 148 -0.88 -1.29 -1.00
CA PHE A 148 -1.24 -0.03 -0.33
C PHE A 148 -2.36 0.70 -1.08
N ASN A 149 -2.22 0.86 -2.40
CA ASN A 149 -3.20 1.55 -3.22
C ASN A 149 -4.57 0.86 -3.18
N GLU A 150 -4.62 -0.47 -3.31
CA GLU A 150 -5.87 -1.24 -3.25
C GLU A 150 -6.63 -0.97 -1.95
N ARG A 151 -5.96 -1.15 -0.80
CA ARG A 151 -6.56 -0.91 0.52
C ARG A 151 -6.97 0.54 0.72
N LEU A 152 -6.19 1.48 0.20
CA LEU A 152 -6.49 2.89 0.31
C LEU A 152 -7.70 3.29 -0.56
N ILE A 153 -7.81 2.77 -1.78
CA ILE A 153 -8.96 2.97 -2.66
C ILE A 153 -10.24 2.50 -1.96
N ASP A 154 -10.23 1.27 -1.42
CA ASP A 154 -11.35 0.71 -0.67
C ASP A 154 -11.74 1.58 0.52
N THR A 155 -10.75 2.06 1.27
CA THR A 155 -10.96 2.93 2.43
C THR A 155 -11.59 4.25 2.01
N LEU A 156 -11.00 4.96 1.05
CA LEU A 156 -11.46 6.28 0.61
C LEU A 156 -12.86 6.25 -0.01
N SER A 157 -13.28 5.12 -0.60
CA SER A 157 -14.63 4.94 -1.14
C SER A 157 -15.75 5.03 -0.10
N GLN A 158 -15.41 4.90 1.19
CA GLN A 158 -16.36 4.95 2.29
C GLN A 158 -16.54 6.36 2.86
N TYR A 159 -15.63 7.29 2.54
CA TYR A 159 -15.63 8.65 3.08
C TYR A 159 -16.23 9.65 2.09
N SER A 160 -16.70 10.79 2.61
CA SER A 160 -17.18 11.87 1.77
C SER A 160 -16.02 12.66 1.16
N LEU A 161 -16.26 13.29 0.01
CA LEU A 161 -15.27 14.18 -0.60
C LEU A 161 -14.83 15.31 0.35
N THR A 162 -15.73 15.84 1.18
CA THR A 162 -15.41 16.90 2.14
C THR A 162 -14.48 16.46 3.27
N ASP A 163 -14.52 15.18 3.65
CA ASP A 163 -13.67 14.63 4.72
C ASP A 163 -12.24 14.44 4.23
N VAL A 164 -12.10 14.01 2.98
CA VAL A 164 -10.81 13.67 2.35
C VAL A 164 -10.16 14.90 1.73
N TYR A 165 -10.94 15.80 1.13
CA TYR A 165 -10.43 16.94 0.38
C TYR A 165 -10.15 18.15 1.28
N GLY A 166 -8.89 18.59 1.31
CA GLY A 166 -8.44 19.77 2.05
C GLY A 166 -8.07 19.54 3.52
N LYS A 167 -8.16 18.29 4.00
CA LYS A 167 -7.75 17.86 5.36
C LYS A 167 -6.68 16.77 5.28
N LEU A 168 -5.53 17.10 4.70
CA LEU A 168 -4.50 16.10 4.36
C LEU A 168 -3.94 15.39 5.59
N ASP A 169 -3.76 16.08 6.73
CA ASP A 169 -3.26 15.46 7.95
C ASP A 169 -4.26 14.47 8.57
N GLU A 170 -5.53 14.85 8.65
CA GLU A 170 -6.61 13.95 9.12
C GLU A 170 -6.75 12.73 8.21
N THR A 171 -6.69 12.95 6.89
CA THR A 171 -6.77 11.88 5.88
C THR A 171 -5.57 10.94 5.98
N SER A 172 -4.38 11.49 6.20
CA SER A 172 -3.13 10.73 6.38
C SER A 172 -3.21 9.82 7.62
N LEU A 173 -3.67 10.36 8.76
CA LEU A 173 -3.85 9.58 9.99
C LEU A 173 -4.92 8.50 9.83
N MET A 174 -6.04 8.83 9.19
CA MET A 174 -7.11 7.87 8.90
C MET A 174 -6.61 6.73 8.01
N ALA A 175 -5.88 7.04 6.93
CA ALA A 175 -5.29 6.05 6.04
C ALA A 175 -4.29 5.15 6.78
N LYS A 176 -3.41 5.72 7.61
CA LYS A 176 -2.49 4.94 8.44
C LYS A 176 -3.24 3.94 9.32
N ASN A 177 -4.25 4.39 10.05
CA ASN A 177 -5.01 3.54 10.97
C ASN A 177 -5.78 2.44 10.24
N ALA A 178 -6.36 2.74 9.09
CA ALA A 178 -7.10 1.77 8.28
C ALA A 178 -6.18 0.69 7.67
N LEU A 179 -4.96 1.06 7.29
CA LEU A 179 -4.02 0.16 6.63
C LEU A 179 -3.07 -0.55 7.62
N PHE A 180 -3.03 -0.15 8.89
CA PHE A 180 -2.13 -0.70 9.90
C PHE A 180 -2.23 -2.22 10.00
N ASP A 181 -3.42 -2.74 10.30
CA ASP A 181 -3.66 -4.18 10.42
C ASP A 181 -3.36 -4.95 9.13
N ALA A 182 -3.59 -4.32 7.97
CA ALA A 182 -3.34 -4.93 6.67
C ALA A 182 -1.83 -5.13 6.42
N PHE A 183 -1.00 -4.20 6.88
CA PHE A 183 0.46 -4.32 6.81
C PHE A 183 1.00 -5.31 7.84
N SER A 184 0.47 -5.30 9.07
CA SER A 184 0.88 -6.25 10.11
C SER A 184 0.63 -7.71 9.70
N ARG A 185 -0.45 -7.98 8.96
CA ARG A 185 -0.76 -9.32 8.41
C ARG A 185 0.28 -9.87 7.44
N ILE A 186 1.08 -9.01 6.82
CA ILE A 186 2.18 -9.41 5.92
C ILE A 186 3.56 -9.19 6.56
N GLY A 187 3.61 -9.02 7.88
CA GLY A 187 4.85 -8.88 8.67
C GLY A 187 5.52 -7.51 8.60
N LEU A 188 4.79 -6.49 8.16
CA LEU A 188 5.28 -5.11 8.07
C LEU A 188 4.62 -4.22 9.12
N GLU A 189 5.40 -3.29 9.67
CA GLU A 189 4.87 -2.18 10.46
C GLU A 189 4.69 -0.96 9.54
N LEU A 190 3.49 -0.40 9.50
CA LEU A 190 3.20 0.86 8.83
C LEU A 190 3.46 2.02 9.80
N ILE A 191 4.62 2.66 9.65
CA ILE A 191 5.12 3.70 10.56
C ILE A 191 4.38 5.01 10.35
N ASP A 192 4.26 5.45 9.10
CA ASP A 192 3.58 6.71 8.77
C ASP A 192 3.01 6.70 7.34
N VAL A 193 2.02 7.54 7.10
CA VAL A 193 1.41 7.79 5.79
C VAL A 193 1.27 9.29 5.64
N LYS A 194 1.67 9.83 4.49
CA LYS A 194 1.51 11.24 4.17
C LYS A 194 0.99 11.42 2.75
N PHE A 195 -0.16 12.07 2.63
CA PHE A 195 -0.64 12.58 1.35
C PHE A 195 0.14 13.84 0.97
N GLU A 196 0.77 13.81 -0.20
CA GLU A 196 1.43 14.99 -0.79
C GLU A 196 0.43 15.83 -1.59
N GLY A 197 -0.59 15.18 -2.17
CA GLY A 197 -1.65 15.86 -2.88
C GLY A 197 -2.90 15.00 -3.06
N ILE A 198 -4.05 15.65 -2.99
CA ILE A 198 -5.36 15.10 -3.34
C ILE A 198 -6.06 16.12 -4.23
N ASP A 199 -6.52 15.67 -5.40
CA ASP A 199 -7.24 16.49 -6.36
C ASP A 199 -8.51 15.79 -6.87
N THR A 200 -9.46 16.56 -7.38
CA THR A 200 -10.72 16.08 -7.97
C THR A 200 -11.02 16.88 -9.26
N THR A 201 -12.12 16.58 -9.95
CA THR A 201 -12.49 17.31 -11.17
C THR A 201 -12.99 18.72 -10.84
N PRO A 202 -12.88 19.70 -11.77
CA PRO A 202 -13.36 21.06 -11.55
C PRO A 202 -14.82 21.13 -11.08
N GLU A 203 -15.69 20.32 -11.67
CA GLU A 203 -17.12 20.23 -11.34
C GLU A 203 -17.34 19.89 -9.85
N TRP A 204 -16.57 18.94 -9.31
CA TRP A 204 -16.65 18.56 -7.90
C TRP A 204 -15.99 19.59 -6.98
N ARG A 205 -14.95 20.29 -7.43
CA ARG A 205 -14.37 21.42 -6.68
C ARG A 205 -15.35 22.57 -6.54
N ASP A 206 -16.07 22.92 -7.61
CA ASP A 206 -17.08 23.98 -7.59
C ASP A 206 -18.23 23.59 -6.66
N ARG A 207 -18.72 22.34 -6.75
CA ARG A 207 -19.72 21.81 -5.83
C ARG A 207 -19.27 21.90 -4.37
N LEU A 208 -18.03 21.51 -4.06
CA LEU A 208 -17.46 21.66 -2.70
C LEU A 208 -17.43 23.12 -2.24
N PHE A 209 -17.04 24.03 -3.14
CA PHE A 209 -17.02 25.46 -2.83
C PHE A 209 -18.42 25.97 -2.46
N TYR A 210 -19.44 25.67 -3.27
CA TYR A 210 -20.82 26.09 -3.00
C TYR A 210 -21.40 25.46 -1.72
N ILE A 211 -21.10 24.18 -1.45
CA ILE A 211 -21.51 23.52 -0.21
C ILE A 211 -20.86 24.20 0.99
N LYS A 212 -19.56 24.54 0.92
CA LYS A 212 -18.85 25.25 1.98
C LYS A 212 -19.36 26.69 2.20
N THR A 213 -19.87 27.35 1.16
CA THR A 213 -20.49 28.68 1.29
C THR A 213 -21.95 28.65 1.75
N GLY A 214 -22.51 27.46 2.01
CA GLY A 214 -23.84 27.28 2.58
C GLY A 214 -24.98 27.15 1.57
N VAL A 215 -24.66 26.96 0.28
CA VAL A 215 -25.67 26.71 -0.76
C VAL A 215 -26.18 25.27 -0.66
N ALA A 216 -27.49 25.10 -0.67
CA ALA A 216 -28.10 23.77 -0.60
C ALA A 216 -27.76 22.94 -1.86
N ALA A 217 -27.48 21.65 -1.69
CA ALA A 217 -27.14 20.74 -2.79
C ALA A 217 -28.20 20.72 -3.92
N SER A 218 -29.48 20.89 -3.58
CA SER A 218 -30.58 20.99 -4.55
C SER A 218 -30.49 22.23 -5.45
N GLU A 219 -29.98 23.34 -4.91
CA GLU A 219 -29.81 24.58 -5.64
C GLU A 219 -28.61 24.51 -6.60
N ILE A 220 -27.54 23.82 -6.18
CA ILE A 220 -26.39 23.52 -7.03
C ILE A 220 -26.81 22.68 -8.25
N LEU A 221 -27.63 21.64 -8.05
CA LEU A 221 -28.15 20.82 -9.15
C LEU A 221 -29.02 21.62 -10.12
N ARG A 222 -29.83 22.57 -9.61
CA ARG A 222 -30.61 23.49 -10.46
C ARG A 222 -29.69 24.40 -11.27
N MET A 223 -28.69 25.00 -10.64
CA MET A 223 -27.73 25.88 -11.31
C MET A 223 -26.94 25.14 -12.40
N GLU A 224 -26.49 23.92 -12.12
CA GLU A 224 -25.78 23.08 -13.08
C GLU A 224 -26.66 22.68 -14.27
N THR A 225 -27.94 22.37 -14.01
CA THR A 225 -28.92 22.06 -15.07
C THR A 225 -29.13 23.28 -15.97
N VAL A 226 -29.28 24.47 -15.39
CA VAL A 226 -29.43 25.72 -16.15
C VAL A 226 -28.18 26.00 -16.99
N GLN A 227 -26.98 25.89 -16.41
CA GLN A 227 -25.73 26.07 -17.16
C GLN A 227 -25.59 25.08 -18.33
N LYS A 228 -25.75 23.78 -18.08
CA LYS A 228 -25.66 22.75 -19.12
C LYS A 228 -26.70 22.96 -20.21
N SER A 229 -27.93 23.33 -19.85
CA SER A 229 -28.96 23.66 -20.83
C SER A 229 -28.56 24.88 -21.67
N SER A 230 -28.05 25.95 -21.05
CA SER A 230 -27.61 27.16 -21.74
C SER A 230 -26.42 26.92 -22.67
N GLU A 231 -25.45 26.10 -22.27
CA GLU A 231 -24.32 25.70 -23.11
C GLU A 231 -24.73 24.82 -24.30
N SER A 232 -25.68 23.91 -24.09
CA SER A 232 -26.20 23.07 -25.18
C SER A 232 -26.99 23.89 -26.21
N LEU A 233 -27.73 24.90 -25.74
CA LEU A 233 -28.47 25.84 -26.58
C LEU A 233 -27.53 26.78 -27.33
N SER A 234 -26.45 27.25 -26.71
CA SER A 234 -25.47 28.11 -27.38
C SER A 234 -24.65 27.36 -28.45
N LYS A 235 -24.46 26.05 -28.29
CA LYS A 235 -23.78 25.19 -29.28
C LYS A 235 -24.69 24.69 -30.41
N SER A 236 -26.02 24.87 -30.31
CA SER A 236 -26.99 24.46 -31.34
C SER A 236 -27.80 25.65 -31.87
N PRO A 237 -27.32 26.36 -32.91
CA PRO A 237 -27.98 27.55 -33.46
C PRO A 237 -29.43 27.31 -33.90
N GLY A 238 -29.80 26.08 -34.29
CA GLY A 238 -31.14 25.72 -34.76
C GLY A 238 -32.14 25.35 -33.65
N ALA A 239 -31.69 25.04 -32.42
CA ALA A 239 -32.57 24.67 -31.31
C ALA A 239 -32.96 25.88 -30.42
N ALA A 240 -32.23 26.99 -30.55
CA ALA A 240 -32.43 28.21 -29.77
C ALA A 240 -33.81 28.86 -29.98
N VAL A 241 -34.43 28.68 -31.16
CA VAL A 241 -35.73 29.29 -31.49
C VAL A 241 -36.92 28.48 -30.95
N GLY A 242 -36.81 27.15 -30.92
CA GLY A 242 -37.89 26.26 -30.44
C GLY A 242 -37.91 26.06 -28.93
N ALA A 243 -36.74 26.03 -28.29
CA ALA A 243 -36.61 25.81 -26.84
C ALA A 243 -36.68 27.11 -26.02
N GLY A 244 -36.40 28.26 -26.63
CA GLY A 244 -36.50 29.57 -25.97
C GLY A 244 -37.92 29.92 -25.48
N LEU A 245 -38.95 29.23 -25.97
CA LEU A 245 -40.34 29.35 -25.51
C LEU A 245 -40.74 28.27 -24.49
N ALA A 246 -40.02 27.15 -24.39
CA ALA A 246 -40.39 26.01 -23.54
C ALA A 246 -39.64 25.98 -22.20
N ILE A 247 -38.48 26.66 -22.10
CA ILE A 247 -37.61 26.62 -20.91
C ILE A 247 -37.71 27.90 -20.08
N ILE A 248 -38.52 28.91 -20.46
CA ILE A 248 -38.84 30.02 -19.55
C ILE A 248 -39.64 29.40 -18.39
N PRO A 249 -39.07 29.28 -17.17
CA PRO A 249 -39.86 28.84 -16.03
C PRO A 249 -40.94 29.91 -15.80
N PRO A 250 -42.14 29.56 -15.34
CA PRO A 250 -43.17 30.56 -15.05
C PRO A 250 -42.76 31.37 -13.81
N ILE A 251 -41.82 32.31 -13.98
CA ILE A 251 -41.37 33.26 -12.97
C ILE A 251 -42.34 34.47 -12.89
N PHE A 252 -43.38 34.51 -13.73
CA PHE A 252 -44.32 35.64 -13.83
C PHE A 252 -45.81 35.30 -13.61
N GLN A 253 -46.14 34.22 -12.90
CA GLN A 253 -47.50 34.08 -12.38
C GLN A 253 -47.54 34.57 -10.92
N GLN A 254 -47.95 35.83 -10.74
CA GLN A 254 -48.35 36.35 -9.43
C GLN A 254 -49.51 35.49 -8.87
N PRO A 255 -49.55 35.23 -7.55
CA PRO A 255 -50.66 34.51 -6.96
C PRO A 255 -51.93 35.35 -7.07
N THR A 256 -52.94 34.79 -7.71
CA THR A 256 -54.27 35.41 -7.85
C THR A 256 -54.96 35.38 -6.47
N PRO A 257 -55.50 36.51 -5.97
CA PRO A 257 -56.23 36.50 -4.72
C PRO A 257 -57.67 36.02 -4.94
N ALA A 258 -58.07 34.97 -4.22
CA ALA A 258 -59.44 34.69 -3.83
C ALA A 258 -59.42 33.85 -2.54
#